data_AF-A0A954P3P1-F1
#
_entry.id   AF-A0A954P3P1-F1
#
_cell.length_a   1.000
_cell.length_b   1.000
_cell.length_c   1.000
_cell.angle_alpha   90.00
_cell.angle_beta   90.00
_cell.angle_gamma   90.00
#
_symmetry.space_group_name_H-M   'P 1'
#
loop_
_entity.id
_entity.type
_entity.pdbx_description
1 polymer ?
#
loop_
_entity_poly.entity_id
_entity_poly.type
_entity_poly.pdbx_seq_one_letter_code
_entity_poly.pdbx_strand_id
1 'polypeptide(L)'
;MPPDESAVSPVEPPFPSAHSGQGTTVVPEPIEPRVVRRLPVGAELQPEGGVHFRVWCPHRNQVQLVLHPAASPEAGSREIGKQQDGSVCVLLENEGNGYWSGLVTGAATGDQYGYQLDDGPVLPDPASRYQPEGPHGLSEIVDPQSFCWTDSSWAGPSVEGDVLYEMHIGTFTRKGDWQSAAERLTYLADLGVTILQVMPVADFPGRFGWGYDGVNLFAPTRLYGRPDEFRAFVDRAHSLGLAVILDVVYNHCGPDGNYLAEFSPYYFSTTRATDWGAAINFDGDQCQPVREFFLANVACWISEFHIDGLRIDATQDLYDSSERHILADIGDAVRQVAGGRRTYVVAENEPQHAKLVTPVEHGGYGLDSIFNEDFHHTAMVRLT
;
A
#
# COMPACT_ATOMS: atom_id res chain seq x y z
N MET A 1 -17.98 -85.47 10.59
CA MET A 1 -19.36 -85.00 10.36
C MET A 1 -19.28 -83.73 9.53
N PRO A 2 -19.39 -83.88 8.21
CA PRO A 2 -19.82 -82.84 7.27
C PRO A 2 -21.37 -82.96 7.18
N PRO A 3 -22.07 -82.62 6.07
CA PRO A 3 -21.81 -81.75 4.92
C PRO A 3 -22.98 -80.72 4.77
N ASP A 4 -23.12 -79.84 3.79
CA ASP A 4 -23.30 -80.03 2.33
C ASP A 4 -23.00 -78.70 1.64
N GLU A 5 -22.11 -78.62 0.63
CA GLU A 5 -22.26 -79.15 -0.74
C GLU A 5 -23.38 -78.43 -1.54
N SER A 6 -23.25 -78.09 -2.81
CA SER A 6 -22.19 -78.29 -3.80
C SER A 6 -22.55 -77.53 -5.10
N ALA A 7 -21.51 -77.00 -5.75
CA ALA A 7 -21.18 -77.11 -7.19
C ALA A 7 -22.14 -76.51 -8.25
N VAL A 8 -21.68 -76.02 -9.42
CA VAL A 8 -20.85 -76.63 -10.47
C VAL A 8 -20.34 -75.54 -11.47
N SER A 9 -19.14 -75.66 -12.04
CA SER A 9 -18.58 -74.89 -13.20
C SER A 9 -18.76 -75.69 -14.54
N PRO A 10 -18.28 -75.30 -15.76
CA PRO A 10 -17.62 -74.10 -16.31
C PRO A 10 -18.20 -73.66 -17.71
N VAL A 11 -17.56 -72.74 -18.46
CA VAL A 11 -17.36 -72.69 -19.96
C VAL A 11 -16.99 -71.26 -20.44
N GLU A 12 -16.07 -71.18 -21.41
CA GLU A 12 -15.39 -70.01 -22.00
C GLU A 12 -16.14 -69.38 -23.25
N PRO A 13 -15.60 -68.37 -23.98
CA PRO A 13 -16.24 -67.09 -24.34
C PRO A 13 -16.94 -67.03 -25.73
N PRO A 14 -17.54 -65.88 -26.13
CA PRO A 14 -16.91 -65.11 -27.23
C PRO A 14 -17.07 -63.57 -27.16
N PHE A 15 -16.17 -62.85 -27.85
CA PHE A 15 -16.26 -61.42 -28.17
C PHE A 15 -17.61 -61.01 -28.79
N PRO A 16 -18.09 -59.78 -28.49
CA PRO A 16 -18.16 -58.73 -29.52
C PRO A 16 -17.82 -57.35 -28.88
N SER A 17 -17.55 -56.24 -29.55
CA SER A 17 -17.41 -55.81 -30.93
C SER A 17 -16.81 -54.40 -30.83
N ALA A 18 -15.92 -54.04 -31.75
CA ALA A 18 -15.35 -52.70 -31.83
C ALA A 18 -16.46 -51.65 -32.02
N HIS A 19 -16.60 -50.73 -31.07
CA HIS A 19 -17.20 -49.43 -31.32
C HIS A 19 -16.09 -48.38 -31.32
N SER A 20 -15.86 -47.84 -32.52
CA SER A 20 -15.09 -46.64 -32.79
C SER A 20 -15.72 -45.45 -32.06
N GLY A 21 -15.28 -45.20 -30.83
CA GLY A 21 -15.47 -43.93 -30.17
C GLY A 21 -14.49 -42.92 -30.77
N GLN A 22 -15.01 -41.94 -31.49
CA GLN A 22 -14.25 -40.77 -31.89
C GLN A 22 -13.68 -40.14 -30.61
N GLY A 23 -12.36 -40.22 -30.45
CA GLY A 23 -11.65 -39.49 -29.41
C GLY A 23 -11.79 -38.01 -29.70
N THR A 24 -12.73 -37.35 -29.03
CA THR A 24 -12.66 -35.91 -28.83
C THR A 24 -11.41 -35.65 -28.00
N THR A 25 -10.35 -35.23 -28.66
CA THR A 25 -9.24 -34.50 -28.03
C THR A 25 -9.85 -33.28 -27.34
N VAL A 26 -10.10 -33.40 -26.04
CA VAL A 26 -10.33 -32.26 -25.16
C VAL A 26 -9.02 -31.49 -25.17
N VAL A 27 -8.96 -30.44 -25.98
CA VAL A 27 -7.92 -29.42 -25.85
C VAL A 27 -8.14 -28.84 -24.45
N PRO A 28 -7.19 -28.95 -23.52
CA PRO A 28 -7.35 -28.27 -22.24
C PRO A 28 -7.54 -26.78 -22.55
N GLU A 29 -8.63 -26.21 -22.03
CA GLU A 29 -8.82 -24.76 -22.08
C GLU A 29 -7.54 -24.10 -21.52
N PRO A 30 -7.08 -22.99 -22.12
CA PRO A 30 -5.98 -22.23 -21.54
C PRO A 30 -6.34 -21.94 -20.09
N ILE A 31 -5.55 -22.48 -19.15
CA ILE A 31 -5.70 -22.11 -17.75
C ILE A 31 -5.33 -20.63 -17.71
N GLU A 32 -6.33 -19.77 -17.47
CA GLU A 32 -6.05 -18.35 -17.30
C GLU A 32 -5.00 -18.19 -16.19
N PRO A 33 -3.94 -17.39 -16.43
CA PRO A 33 -2.89 -17.20 -15.43
C PRO A 33 -3.53 -16.69 -14.15
N ARG A 34 -3.27 -17.39 -13.05
CA ARG A 34 -3.88 -17.06 -11.76
C ARG A 34 -3.29 -15.75 -11.26
N VAL A 35 -4.08 -14.68 -11.33
CA VAL A 35 -3.70 -13.38 -10.77
C VAL A 35 -3.62 -13.48 -9.24
N VAL A 36 -2.49 -13.02 -8.69
CA VAL A 36 -2.24 -12.90 -7.26
C VAL A 36 -2.03 -11.43 -6.92
N ARG A 37 -2.79 -10.91 -5.96
CA ARG A 37 -2.63 -9.55 -5.45
C ARG A 37 -2.45 -9.57 -3.94
N ARG A 38 -1.50 -8.81 -3.43
CA ARG A 38 -1.38 -8.50 -1.99
C ARG A 38 -2.24 -7.30 -1.60
N LEU A 39 -2.38 -6.35 -2.51
CA LEU A 39 -3.15 -5.13 -2.31
C LEU A 39 -4.27 -5.00 -3.35
N PRO A 40 -5.42 -4.40 -2.97
CA PRO A 40 -6.56 -4.29 -3.86
C PRO A 40 -6.33 -3.35 -5.04
N VAL A 41 -5.36 -2.43 -4.97
CA VAL A 41 -5.08 -1.43 -6.02
C VAL A 41 -3.58 -1.34 -6.33
N GLY A 42 -3.25 -0.67 -7.44
CA GLY A 42 -1.88 -0.43 -7.90
C GLY A 42 -1.34 -1.53 -8.83
N ALA A 43 -0.06 -1.42 -9.14
CA ALA A 43 0.69 -2.36 -9.96
C ALA A 43 1.33 -3.49 -9.11
N GLU A 44 0.92 -4.74 -9.33
CA GLU A 44 1.42 -5.92 -8.60
C GLU A 44 2.10 -6.92 -9.56
N LEU A 45 3.40 -7.17 -9.34
CA LEU A 45 4.16 -8.19 -10.07
C LEU A 45 3.55 -9.58 -9.86
N GLN A 46 3.49 -10.37 -10.95
CA GLN A 46 2.92 -11.71 -10.92
C GLN A 46 4.01 -12.79 -10.86
N PRO A 47 3.82 -13.88 -10.08
CA PRO A 47 4.78 -14.98 -10.00
C PRO A 47 5.08 -15.65 -11.35
N GLU A 48 4.09 -15.66 -12.26
CA GLU A 48 4.20 -16.24 -13.60
C GLU A 48 4.73 -15.24 -14.65
N GLY A 49 5.10 -14.02 -14.22
CA GLY A 49 5.61 -12.94 -15.07
C GLY A 49 4.55 -11.90 -15.43
N GLY A 50 5.02 -10.69 -15.76
CA GLY A 50 4.18 -9.53 -16.00
C GLY A 50 3.71 -8.82 -14.75
N VAL A 51 2.86 -7.82 -14.94
CA VAL A 51 2.33 -6.96 -13.88
C VAL A 51 0.83 -6.86 -14.02
N HIS A 52 0.11 -7.06 -12.91
CA HIS A 52 -1.33 -6.87 -12.84
C HIS A 52 -1.65 -5.48 -12.29
N PHE A 53 -2.34 -4.67 -13.08
CA PHE A 53 -2.74 -3.31 -12.72
C PHE A 53 -4.21 -3.33 -12.26
N ARG A 54 -4.54 -2.56 -11.24
CA ARG A 54 -5.93 -2.41 -10.77
C ARG A 54 -6.15 -1.03 -10.16
N VAL A 55 -7.21 -0.35 -10.57
CA VAL A 55 -7.54 1.00 -10.10
C VAL A 55 -9.05 1.17 -9.94
N TRP A 56 -9.47 1.90 -8.91
CA TRP A 56 -10.89 2.21 -8.69
C TRP A 56 -11.27 3.50 -9.40
N CYS A 57 -12.22 3.43 -10.32
CA CYS A 57 -12.76 4.59 -11.03
C CYS A 57 -14.16 4.28 -11.59
N PRO A 58 -15.20 4.31 -10.72
CA PRO A 58 -16.51 3.72 -10.99
C PRO A 58 -17.34 4.45 -12.06
N HIS A 59 -17.00 5.69 -12.41
CA HIS A 59 -17.76 6.50 -13.36
C HIS A 59 -17.15 6.57 -14.76
N ARG A 60 -16.06 5.83 -15.00
CA ARG A 60 -15.38 5.85 -16.29
C ARG A 60 -16.05 4.89 -17.27
N ASN A 61 -16.08 5.25 -18.55
CA ASN A 61 -16.58 4.37 -19.61
C ASN A 61 -15.45 3.50 -20.17
N GLN A 62 -14.22 4.02 -20.12
CA GLN A 62 -13.03 3.34 -20.58
C GLN A 62 -11.84 3.73 -19.70
N VAL A 63 -10.98 2.76 -19.40
CA VAL A 63 -9.71 3.01 -18.70
C VAL A 63 -8.59 2.33 -19.47
N GLN A 64 -7.62 3.11 -19.93
CA GLN A 64 -6.44 2.59 -20.60
C GLN A 64 -5.22 2.76 -19.71
N LEU A 65 -4.43 1.70 -19.57
CA LEU A 65 -3.07 1.80 -19.05
C LEU A 65 -2.16 2.25 -20.19
N VAL A 66 -1.37 3.30 -19.95
CA VAL A 66 -0.31 3.76 -20.85
C VAL A 66 1.03 3.45 -20.21
N LEU A 67 1.76 2.50 -20.80
CA LEU A 67 3.04 1.98 -20.31
C LEU A 67 4.19 2.44 -21.21
N HIS A 68 5.26 2.91 -20.59
CA HIS A 68 6.51 3.31 -21.21
C HIS A 68 7.63 2.36 -20.73
N PRO A 69 8.01 1.36 -21.55
CA PRO A 69 9.04 0.41 -21.16
C PRO A 69 10.39 1.09 -20.91
N ALA A 70 11.08 0.69 -19.85
CA ALA A 70 12.41 1.19 -19.55
C ALA A 70 13.40 0.84 -20.68
N ALA A 71 14.31 1.76 -20.99
CA ALA A 71 15.40 1.53 -21.94
C ALA A 71 16.52 0.67 -21.32
N SER A 72 16.22 -0.57 -20.91
CA SER A 72 17.24 -1.47 -20.35
C SER A 72 17.85 -2.36 -21.45
N PRO A 73 19.20 -2.49 -21.52
CA PRO A 73 19.87 -3.38 -22.47
C PRO A 73 19.62 -4.88 -22.24
N GLU A 74 19.07 -5.26 -21.08
CA GLU A 74 18.67 -6.66 -20.77
C GLU A 74 17.23 -6.98 -21.19
N ALA A 75 16.42 -5.97 -21.53
CA ALA A 75 15.09 -6.17 -22.10
C ALA A 75 15.25 -6.49 -23.59
N GLY A 76 15.62 -7.75 -23.89
CA GLY A 76 15.48 -8.31 -25.23
C GLY A 76 14.11 -7.93 -25.79
N SER A 77 14.09 -7.53 -27.07
CA SER A 77 12.94 -7.00 -27.82
C SER A 77 11.59 -7.55 -27.32
N ARG A 78 10.99 -6.86 -26.34
CA ARG A 78 9.65 -7.18 -25.84
C ARG A 78 8.69 -6.77 -26.95
N GLU A 79 8.16 -7.74 -27.70
CA GLU A 79 7.13 -7.52 -28.72
C GLU A 79 5.82 -7.15 -28.01
N ILE A 80 5.72 -5.89 -27.64
CA ILE A 80 4.48 -5.26 -27.25
C ILE A 80 4.18 -4.25 -28.35
N GLY A 81 2.95 -4.19 -28.85
CA GLY A 81 2.56 -3.30 -29.94
C GLY A 81 2.80 -1.83 -29.56
N LYS A 82 3.99 -1.31 -29.87
CA LYS A 82 4.39 0.06 -29.51
C LYS A 82 3.70 1.07 -30.43
N GLN A 83 3.24 2.16 -29.83
CA GLN A 83 2.85 3.35 -30.56
C GLN A 83 4.09 4.09 -31.12
N GLN A 84 3.86 5.15 -31.90
CA GLN A 84 4.93 5.94 -32.51
C GLN A 84 5.85 6.61 -31.48
N ASP A 85 5.34 6.90 -30.28
CA ASP A 85 6.10 7.46 -29.16
C ASP A 85 6.79 6.38 -28.30
N GLY A 86 6.66 5.10 -28.67
CA GLY A 86 7.24 3.98 -27.94
C GLY A 86 6.41 3.46 -26.76
N SER A 87 5.27 4.08 -26.46
CA SER A 87 4.33 3.64 -25.43
C SER A 87 3.54 2.40 -25.85
N VAL A 88 2.97 1.71 -24.87
CA VAL A 88 2.02 0.61 -25.04
C VAL A 88 0.73 1.02 -24.35
N CYS A 89 -0.39 0.99 -25.07
CA CYS A 89 -1.71 1.19 -24.48
C CYS A 89 -2.43 -0.14 -24.31
N VAL A 90 -2.93 -0.41 -23.10
CA VAL A 90 -3.71 -1.60 -22.78
C VAL A 90 -5.06 -1.16 -22.25
N LEU A 91 -6.15 -1.59 -22.88
CA LEU A 91 -7.49 -1.39 -22.34
C LEU A 91 -7.67 -2.29 -21.12
N LEU A 92 -8.04 -1.70 -19.98
CA LEU A 92 -8.38 -2.44 -18.77
C LEU A 92 -9.83 -2.95 -18.84
N GLU A 93 -10.07 -4.07 -18.19
CA GLU A 93 -11.38 -4.69 -18.08
C GLU A 93 -12.14 -4.10 -16.89
N ASN A 94 -13.44 -3.83 -17.08
CA ASN A 94 -14.32 -3.39 -16.00
C ASN A 94 -14.78 -4.61 -15.18
N GLU A 95 -14.48 -4.62 -13.89
CA GLU A 95 -14.82 -5.72 -12.98
C GLU A 95 -16.30 -5.71 -12.52
N GLY A 96 -17.09 -4.69 -12.91
CA GLY A 96 -18.50 -4.54 -12.56
C GLY A 96 -18.78 -3.96 -11.18
N ASN A 97 -17.74 -3.71 -10.38
CA ASN A 97 -17.80 -3.15 -9.03
C ASN A 97 -17.08 -1.77 -8.92
N GLY A 98 -16.80 -1.15 -10.06
CA GLY A 98 -16.09 0.12 -10.16
C GLY A 98 -14.57 0.03 -10.25
N TYR A 99 -14.01 -1.17 -10.11
CA TYR A 99 -12.60 -1.43 -10.40
C TYR A 99 -12.37 -1.75 -11.86
N TRP A 100 -11.20 -1.34 -12.35
CA TRP A 100 -10.67 -1.66 -13.66
C TRP A 100 -9.33 -2.35 -13.51
N SER A 101 -9.10 -3.45 -14.22
CA SER A 101 -7.86 -4.22 -14.09
C SER A 101 -7.40 -4.90 -15.38
N GLY A 102 -6.16 -5.37 -15.37
CA GLY A 102 -5.57 -6.08 -16.50
C GLY A 102 -4.16 -6.58 -16.22
N LEU A 103 -3.85 -7.77 -16.74
CA LEU A 103 -2.50 -8.35 -16.69
C LEU A 103 -1.71 -7.96 -17.95
N VAL A 104 -0.55 -7.33 -17.75
CA VAL A 104 0.36 -6.98 -18.84
C VAL A 104 1.62 -7.83 -18.73
N THR A 105 1.69 -8.89 -19.54
CA THR A 105 2.76 -9.89 -19.52
C THR A 105 4.15 -9.33 -19.84
N GLY A 106 4.22 -8.25 -20.63
CA GLY A 106 5.47 -7.59 -21.02
C GLY A 106 5.94 -6.45 -20.09
N ALA A 107 5.13 -6.08 -19.09
CA ALA A 107 5.50 -5.07 -18.10
C ALA A 107 6.46 -5.63 -17.06
N ALA A 108 7.40 -4.81 -16.58
CA ALA A 108 8.36 -5.18 -15.55
C ALA A 108 8.77 -3.98 -14.70
N THR A 109 9.47 -4.26 -13.59
CA THR A 109 10.08 -3.25 -12.73
C THR A 109 10.91 -2.23 -13.52
N GLY A 110 10.76 -0.95 -13.17
CA GLY A 110 11.41 0.18 -13.83
C GLY A 110 10.64 0.72 -15.03
N ASP A 111 9.67 -0.02 -15.59
CA ASP A 111 8.77 0.55 -16.59
C ASP A 111 7.92 1.66 -15.93
N GLN A 112 7.66 2.73 -16.68
CA GLN A 112 6.83 3.84 -16.22
C GLN A 112 5.42 3.72 -16.79
N TYR A 113 4.40 4.17 -16.06
CA TYR A 113 3.01 4.05 -16.48
C TYR A 113 2.11 5.15 -15.92
N GLY A 114 0.95 5.28 -16.54
CA GLY A 114 -0.18 6.06 -16.01
C GLY A 114 -1.50 5.53 -16.57
N TYR A 115 -2.61 6.07 -16.08
CA TYR A 115 -3.95 5.74 -16.55
C TYR A 115 -4.54 6.88 -17.36
N GLN A 116 -5.00 6.57 -18.57
CA GLN A 116 -5.87 7.45 -19.34
C GLN A 116 -7.32 7.07 -19.05
N LEU A 117 -8.08 8.02 -18.50
CA LEU A 117 -9.49 7.87 -18.15
C LEU A 117 -10.34 8.46 -19.28
N ASP A 118 -11.17 7.63 -19.92
CA ASP A 118 -11.90 7.98 -21.14
C ASP A 118 -10.95 8.56 -22.21
N ASP A 119 -11.24 9.74 -22.77
CA ASP A 119 -10.39 10.48 -23.72
C ASP A 119 -9.52 11.57 -23.02
N GLY A 120 -9.30 11.43 -21.71
CA GLY A 120 -8.57 12.40 -20.88
C GLY A 120 -7.04 12.37 -21.03
N PRO A 121 -6.32 13.20 -20.25
CA PRO A 121 -4.87 13.09 -20.13
C PRO A 121 -4.47 11.77 -19.45
N VAL A 122 -3.20 11.40 -19.60
CA VAL A 122 -2.59 10.31 -18.82
C VAL A 122 -2.30 10.85 -17.41
N LEU A 123 -2.83 10.16 -16.40
CA LEU A 123 -2.71 10.51 -14.99
C LEU A 123 -1.82 9.51 -14.25
N PRO A 124 -1.10 9.94 -13.20
CA PRO A 124 -0.36 9.03 -12.31
C PRO A 124 -1.30 8.05 -11.60
N ASP A 125 -0.76 6.93 -11.15
CA ASP A 125 -1.48 5.96 -10.34
C ASP A 125 -1.76 6.52 -8.93
N PRO A 126 -3.03 6.56 -8.46
CA PRO A 126 -3.36 6.88 -7.07
C PRO A 126 -2.61 6.03 -6.04
N ALA A 127 -2.32 4.77 -6.38
CA ALA A 127 -1.59 3.81 -5.58
C ALA A 127 -0.15 3.59 -6.10
N SER A 128 0.45 4.62 -6.72
CA SER A 128 1.83 4.58 -7.20
C SER A 128 2.82 4.14 -6.10
N ARG A 129 3.78 3.28 -6.47
CA ARG A 129 4.87 2.86 -5.59
C ARG A 129 6.07 3.79 -5.62
N TYR A 130 6.20 4.57 -6.68
CA TYR A 130 7.27 5.53 -6.84
C TYR A 130 6.94 6.53 -7.95
N GLN A 131 7.19 7.81 -7.68
CA GLN A 131 6.99 8.91 -8.62
C GLN A 131 8.36 9.52 -9.00
N PRO A 132 9.10 8.97 -9.98
CA PRO A 132 10.47 9.40 -10.29
C PRO A 132 10.56 10.89 -10.71
N GLU A 133 9.52 11.42 -11.35
CA GLU A 133 9.47 12.80 -11.85
C GLU A 133 8.54 13.71 -11.01
N GLY A 134 8.06 13.20 -9.87
CA GLY A 134 7.13 13.90 -8.98
C GLY A 134 5.67 13.59 -9.25
N PRO A 135 4.75 14.23 -8.51
CA PRO A 135 3.36 13.77 -8.42
C PRO A 135 2.56 13.93 -9.70
N HIS A 136 3.02 14.74 -10.67
CA HIS A 136 2.38 14.88 -11.98
C HIS A 136 2.94 13.93 -13.04
N GLY A 137 4.09 13.31 -12.77
CA GLY A 137 4.77 12.43 -13.70
C GLY A 137 4.19 11.02 -13.70
N LEU A 138 4.67 10.19 -14.61
CA LEU A 138 4.31 8.77 -14.65
C LEU A 138 4.80 8.04 -13.40
N SER A 139 4.03 7.06 -12.97
CA SER A 139 4.37 6.13 -11.90
C SER A 139 5.38 5.11 -12.39
N GLU A 140 6.28 4.65 -11.52
CA GLU A 140 7.24 3.60 -11.85
C GLU A 140 6.84 2.28 -11.18
N ILE A 141 6.93 1.18 -11.94
CA ILE A 141 6.72 -0.16 -11.39
C ILE A 141 7.89 -0.50 -10.48
N VAL A 142 7.60 -0.79 -9.21
CA VAL A 142 8.59 -1.19 -8.20
C VAL A 142 8.38 -2.66 -7.86
N ASP A 143 9.48 -3.41 -7.72
CA ASP A 143 9.44 -4.72 -7.09
C ASP A 143 9.67 -4.57 -5.59
N PRO A 144 8.66 -4.73 -4.73
CA PRO A 144 8.88 -4.64 -3.29
C PRO A 144 9.61 -5.86 -2.71
N GLN A 145 9.81 -6.94 -3.49
CA GLN A 145 10.58 -8.12 -3.07
C GLN A 145 12.05 -8.07 -3.48
N SER A 146 12.48 -7.05 -4.25
CA SER A 146 13.90 -6.93 -4.65
C SER A 146 14.83 -6.64 -3.47
N PHE A 147 14.32 -5.97 -2.43
CA PHE A 147 15.08 -5.66 -1.24
C PHE A 147 15.20 -6.89 -0.32
N CYS A 148 16.44 -7.25 0.02
CA CYS A 148 16.75 -8.37 0.90
C CYS A 148 16.84 -7.91 2.37
N TRP A 149 15.73 -7.99 3.09
CA TRP A 149 15.67 -7.69 4.52
C TRP A 149 16.57 -8.60 5.37
N THR A 150 17.11 -8.04 6.47
CA THR A 150 17.93 -8.77 7.46
C THR A 150 17.29 -8.82 8.84
N ASP A 151 16.11 -8.23 9.00
CA ASP A 151 15.38 -8.03 10.25
C ASP A 151 14.45 -9.18 10.66
N SER A 152 14.62 -10.41 10.14
CA SER A 152 13.72 -11.55 10.43
C SER A 152 13.54 -11.90 11.92
N SER A 153 14.45 -11.48 12.80
CA SER A 153 14.36 -11.65 14.25
C SER A 153 13.77 -10.44 14.99
N TRP A 154 13.40 -9.38 14.28
CA TRP A 154 12.85 -8.16 14.84
C TRP A 154 11.42 -8.39 15.37
N ALA A 155 11.21 -8.08 16.65
CA ALA A 155 9.95 -8.33 17.35
C ALA A 155 9.07 -7.07 17.52
N GLY A 156 9.51 -5.91 17.02
CA GLY A 156 8.83 -4.63 17.20
C GLY A 156 9.10 -3.96 18.56
N PRO A 157 8.52 -2.76 18.82
CA PRO A 157 8.75 -1.93 20.00
C PRO A 157 8.32 -2.55 21.33
N SER A 158 8.87 -2.05 22.45
CA SER A 158 8.62 -2.53 23.82
C SER A 158 7.38 -1.91 24.48
N VAL A 159 6.87 -0.81 23.96
CA VAL A 159 5.77 0.06 24.46
C VAL A 159 6.06 0.71 25.82
N GLU A 160 6.49 -0.05 26.83
CA GLU A 160 6.83 0.50 28.15
C GLU A 160 8.27 1.01 28.19
N GLY A 161 8.45 2.28 28.58
CA GLY A 161 9.77 2.93 28.69
C GLY A 161 10.36 3.40 27.36
N ASP A 162 9.60 3.33 26.26
CA ASP A 162 10.06 3.76 24.95
C ASP A 162 10.26 5.29 24.88
N VAL A 163 11.30 5.71 24.16
CA VAL A 163 11.67 7.11 23.96
C VAL A 163 11.61 7.42 22.47
N LEU A 164 10.73 8.35 22.11
CA LEU A 164 10.47 8.75 20.74
C LEU A 164 11.39 9.90 20.32
N TYR A 165 11.97 9.79 19.13
CA TYR A 165 12.71 10.85 18.45
C TYR A 165 12.03 11.18 17.11
N GLU A 166 11.41 12.36 17.03
CA GLU A 166 10.85 12.84 15.78
C GLU A 166 11.95 13.33 14.84
N MET A 167 11.88 12.94 13.57
CA MET A 167 12.86 13.32 12.57
C MET A 167 12.25 13.66 11.22
N HIS A 168 12.79 14.73 10.63
CA HIS A 168 12.52 15.12 9.26
C HIS A 168 13.71 14.76 8.36
N ILE A 169 13.54 13.81 7.44
CA ILE A 169 14.64 13.28 6.64
C ILE A 169 15.37 14.37 5.86
N GLY A 170 14.63 15.29 5.24
CA GLY A 170 15.19 16.36 4.40
C GLY A 170 16.04 17.39 5.15
N THR A 171 16.00 17.43 6.49
CA THR A 171 16.75 18.42 7.30
C THR A 171 17.62 17.80 8.39
N PHE A 172 17.39 16.52 8.73
CA PHE A 172 18.13 15.81 9.77
C PHE A 172 19.63 15.73 9.47
N THR A 173 19.99 15.63 8.18
CA THR A 173 21.38 15.74 7.73
C THR A 173 21.52 16.83 6.68
N ARG A 174 22.77 17.20 6.37
CA ARG A 174 23.06 18.16 5.28
C ARG A 174 22.65 17.65 3.90
N LYS A 175 22.68 16.33 3.69
CA LYS A 175 22.34 15.71 2.40
C LYS A 175 20.83 15.53 2.27
N GLY A 176 20.13 15.29 3.38
CA GLY A 176 18.67 15.25 3.43
C GLY A 176 18.08 14.00 2.78
N ASP A 177 18.71 12.84 2.97
CA ASP A 177 18.32 11.58 2.33
C ASP A 177 18.39 10.38 3.29
N TRP A 178 17.81 9.25 2.86
CA TRP A 178 17.73 8.03 3.65
C TRP A 178 19.10 7.49 4.07
N GLN A 179 20.04 7.47 3.13
CA GLN A 179 21.39 6.93 3.36
C GLN A 179 22.11 7.71 4.47
N SER A 180 22.14 9.04 4.38
CA SER A 180 22.84 9.86 5.39
C SER A 180 22.11 9.87 6.73
N ALA A 181 20.78 9.75 6.75
CA ALA A 181 20.02 9.56 7.98
C ALA A 181 20.39 8.21 8.65
N ALA A 182 20.51 7.13 7.87
CA ALA A 182 20.89 5.81 8.35
C ALA A 182 22.28 5.80 9.05
N GLU A 183 23.22 6.62 8.59
CA GLU A 183 24.55 6.78 9.19
C GLU A 183 24.50 7.34 10.63
N ARG A 184 23.41 7.99 11.03
CA ARG A 184 23.24 8.59 12.37
C ARG A 184 22.47 7.70 13.34
N LEU A 185 21.94 6.57 12.89
CA LEU A 185 21.08 5.72 13.73
C LEU A 185 21.83 5.13 14.93
N THR A 186 23.11 4.77 14.77
CA THR A 186 23.92 4.29 15.90
C THR A 186 23.99 5.35 17.00
N TYR A 187 24.15 6.62 16.64
CA TYR A 187 24.17 7.72 17.61
C TYR A 187 22.83 7.87 18.34
N LEU A 188 21.69 7.73 17.65
CA LEU A 188 20.37 7.81 18.27
C LEU A 188 20.12 6.62 19.22
N ALA A 189 20.53 5.41 18.82
CA ALA A 189 20.47 4.24 19.70
C ALA A 189 21.34 4.43 20.95
N ASP A 190 22.58 4.91 20.80
CA ASP A 190 23.49 5.19 21.92
C ASP A 190 22.96 6.29 22.85
N LEU A 191 22.19 7.25 22.31
CA LEU A 191 21.52 8.30 23.08
C LEU A 191 20.39 7.74 23.96
N GLY A 192 19.87 6.56 23.65
CA GLY A 192 18.76 5.91 24.36
C GLY A 192 17.39 6.12 23.70
N VAL A 193 17.35 6.57 22.44
CA VAL A 193 16.12 6.54 21.63
C VAL A 193 15.75 5.09 21.36
N THR A 194 14.45 4.76 21.37
CA THR A 194 13.95 3.42 21.02
C THR A 194 12.95 3.44 19.86
N ILE A 195 12.29 4.58 19.62
CA ILE A 195 11.35 4.76 18.50
C ILE A 195 11.75 5.99 17.70
N LEU A 196 11.93 5.82 16.39
CA LEU A 196 12.04 6.91 15.42
C LEU A 196 10.64 7.23 14.89
N GLN A 197 10.18 8.46 15.08
CA GLN A 197 9.00 8.98 14.39
C GLN A 197 9.45 9.74 13.16
N VAL A 198 9.27 9.15 11.99
CA VAL A 198 9.61 9.79 10.72
C VAL A 198 8.43 10.65 10.28
N MET A 199 8.65 11.95 10.07
CA MET A 199 7.65 12.86 9.48
C MET A 199 7.16 12.35 8.10
N PRO A 200 6.02 12.85 7.58
CA PRO A 200 5.39 12.20 6.42
C PRO A 200 6.28 12.15 5.18
N VAL A 201 6.20 11.02 4.47
CA VAL A 201 7.06 10.75 3.31
C VAL A 201 6.28 10.48 2.02
N ALA A 202 4.95 10.56 2.01
CA ALA A 202 4.17 10.48 0.78
C ALA A 202 4.66 11.53 -0.24
N ASP A 203 4.85 11.16 -1.51
CA ASP A 203 5.39 12.11 -2.50
C ASP A 203 4.48 13.33 -2.69
N PHE A 204 5.13 14.49 -2.82
CA PHE A 204 4.50 15.81 -2.89
C PHE A 204 5.21 16.69 -3.96
N PRO A 205 4.55 17.76 -4.44
CA PRO A 205 5.14 18.66 -5.43
C PRO A 205 6.23 19.54 -4.84
N GLY A 206 7.18 19.94 -5.68
CA GLY A 206 8.29 20.81 -5.26
C GLY A 206 9.59 20.07 -4.94
N ARG A 207 10.46 20.72 -4.18
CA ARG A 207 11.85 20.28 -3.90
C ARG A 207 12.16 20.09 -2.41
N PHE A 208 11.28 20.53 -1.53
CA PHE A 208 11.35 20.38 -0.08
C PHE A 208 9.95 20.67 0.48
N GLY A 209 9.65 20.10 1.65
CA GLY A 209 8.38 20.25 2.33
C GLY A 209 8.42 19.40 3.60
N TRP A 210 7.56 19.70 4.58
CA TRP A 210 7.49 18.91 5.81
C TRP A 210 6.83 17.54 5.61
N GLY A 211 6.09 17.36 4.50
CA GLY A 211 5.46 16.09 4.12
C GLY A 211 3.93 16.11 4.20
N TYR A 212 3.33 17.06 4.93
CA TYR A 212 1.87 17.12 5.12
C TYR A 212 1.09 17.43 3.82
N ASP A 213 1.75 18.01 2.82
CA ASP A 213 1.18 18.22 1.47
C ASP A 213 1.29 16.96 0.56
N GLY A 214 1.44 15.76 1.15
CA GLY A 214 1.53 14.49 0.44
C GLY A 214 0.30 14.20 -0.43
N VAL A 215 0.53 13.68 -1.65
CA VAL A 215 -0.55 13.33 -2.59
C VAL A 215 -0.44 11.91 -3.16
N ASN A 216 0.77 11.37 -3.30
CA ASN A 216 0.95 9.95 -3.66
C ASN A 216 1.20 9.14 -2.39
N LEU A 217 0.12 8.80 -1.69
CA LEU A 217 0.19 8.21 -0.34
C LEU A 217 1.00 6.91 -0.26
N PHE A 218 1.10 6.16 -1.36
CA PHE A 218 1.78 4.86 -1.46
C PHE A 218 3.26 4.97 -1.88
N ALA A 219 3.72 6.15 -2.27
CA ALA A 219 5.05 6.39 -2.81
C ALA A 219 5.88 7.19 -1.79
N PRO A 220 6.99 6.64 -1.25
CA PRO A 220 7.94 7.46 -0.52
C PRO A 220 8.53 8.52 -1.45
N THR A 221 8.73 9.73 -0.93
CA THR A 221 9.10 10.87 -1.77
C THR A 221 10.43 10.65 -2.45
N ARG A 222 10.47 10.97 -3.75
CA ARG A 222 11.66 10.86 -4.58
C ARG A 222 12.82 11.73 -4.09
N LEU A 223 12.52 12.76 -3.30
CA LEU A 223 13.49 13.73 -2.80
C LEU A 223 14.47 13.11 -1.79
N TYR A 224 14.07 12.05 -1.09
CA TYR A 224 14.89 11.41 -0.06
C TYR A 224 15.64 10.17 -0.55
N GLY A 225 15.34 9.69 -1.77
CA GLY A 225 15.94 8.51 -2.37
C GLY A 225 14.90 7.59 -3.02
N ARG A 226 15.34 6.43 -3.50
CA ARG A 226 14.44 5.39 -4.04
C ARG A 226 13.79 4.58 -2.91
N PRO A 227 12.69 3.83 -3.19
CA PRO A 227 12.00 3.04 -2.16
C PRO A 227 12.92 2.05 -1.41
N ASP A 228 13.87 1.42 -2.10
CA ASP A 228 14.82 0.48 -1.46
C ASP A 228 15.81 1.18 -0.52
N GLU A 229 16.07 2.48 -0.69
CA GLU A 229 16.88 3.25 0.26
C GLU A 229 16.10 3.50 1.56
N PHE A 230 14.78 3.69 1.48
CA PHE A 230 13.93 3.75 2.67
C PHE A 230 13.89 2.38 3.38
N ARG A 231 13.76 1.27 2.63
CA ARG A 231 13.86 -0.08 3.21
C ARG A 231 15.19 -0.31 3.91
N ALA A 232 16.29 0.11 3.30
CA ALA A 232 17.62 0.04 3.91
C ALA A 232 17.73 0.86 5.21
N PHE A 233 17.10 2.03 5.27
CA PHE A 233 17.03 2.83 6.49
C PHE A 233 16.29 2.09 7.62
N VAL A 234 15.12 1.52 7.32
CA VAL A 234 14.32 0.76 8.30
C VAL A 234 15.05 -0.51 8.75
N ASP A 235 15.60 -1.28 7.82
CA ASP A 235 16.38 -2.50 8.14
C ASP A 235 17.57 -2.17 9.05
N ARG A 236 18.25 -1.04 8.77
CA ARG A 236 19.34 -0.55 9.62
C ARG A 236 18.84 -0.16 11.01
N ALA A 237 17.69 0.51 11.13
CA ALA A 237 17.09 0.85 12.41
C ALA A 237 16.77 -0.41 13.23
N HIS A 238 16.13 -1.40 12.62
CA HIS A 238 15.82 -2.68 13.27
C HIS A 238 17.09 -3.42 13.73
N SER A 239 18.16 -3.40 12.93
CA SER A 239 19.46 -4.00 13.32
C SER A 239 20.08 -3.36 14.57
N LEU A 240 19.67 -2.14 14.91
CA LEU A 240 20.11 -1.37 16.07
C LEU A 240 19.10 -1.39 17.23
N GLY A 241 18.00 -2.13 17.09
CA GLY A 241 16.95 -2.17 18.10
C GLY A 241 16.05 -0.94 18.13
N LEU A 242 16.05 -0.13 17.06
CA LEU A 242 15.20 1.05 16.92
C LEU A 242 13.95 0.69 16.13
N ALA A 243 12.78 0.93 16.71
CA ALA A 243 11.53 0.89 15.97
C ALA A 243 11.40 2.13 15.08
N VAL A 244 10.69 2.00 13.96
CA VAL A 244 10.38 3.10 13.05
C VAL A 244 8.86 3.21 12.90
N ILE A 245 8.28 4.29 13.39
CA ILE A 245 6.88 4.65 13.09
C ILE A 245 6.86 5.77 12.05
N LEU A 246 5.82 5.77 11.22
CA LEU A 246 5.65 6.76 10.15
C LEU A 246 4.48 7.69 10.47
N ASP A 247 4.71 8.99 10.35
CA ASP A 247 3.64 9.99 10.34
C ASP A 247 2.86 9.89 9.02
N VAL A 248 1.55 9.67 9.11
CA VAL A 248 0.64 9.50 7.98
C VAL A 248 -0.51 10.49 8.04
N VAL A 249 -0.82 11.04 6.88
CA VAL A 249 -1.86 12.06 6.70
C VAL A 249 -3.05 11.45 5.98
N TYR A 250 -4.10 11.16 6.75
CA TYR A 250 -5.34 10.54 6.26
C TYR A 250 -6.57 11.45 6.39
N ASN A 251 -6.41 12.67 6.90
CA ASN A 251 -7.48 13.65 7.03
C ASN A 251 -7.67 14.50 5.75
N HIS A 252 -6.63 14.70 4.95
CA HIS A 252 -6.66 15.46 3.69
C HIS A 252 -5.64 14.93 2.67
N CYS A 253 -5.59 15.57 1.50
CA CYS A 253 -4.52 15.41 0.53
C CYS A 253 -3.94 16.79 0.21
N GLY A 254 -2.66 16.85 -0.13
CA GLY A 254 -2.00 18.09 -0.54
C GLY A 254 -2.72 18.82 -1.70
N PRO A 255 -2.55 20.15 -1.80
CA PRO A 255 -3.34 20.99 -2.70
C PRO A 255 -2.96 20.87 -4.19
N ASP A 256 -1.84 20.23 -4.51
CA ASP A 256 -1.32 20.12 -5.88
C ASP A 256 -0.76 18.72 -6.15
N GLY A 257 -1.06 18.17 -7.33
CA GLY A 257 -0.68 16.80 -7.72
C GLY A 257 -1.60 15.67 -7.21
N ASN A 258 -2.67 16.01 -6.49
CA ASN A 258 -3.71 15.05 -6.11
C ASN A 258 -4.73 14.84 -7.24
N TYR A 259 -4.75 13.65 -7.82
CA TYR A 259 -5.67 13.29 -8.91
C TYR A 259 -6.82 12.39 -8.48
N LEU A 260 -7.02 12.10 -7.18
CA LEU A 260 -8.06 11.18 -6.72
C LEU A 260 -9.46 11.54 -7.24
N ALA A 261 -9.79 12.83 -7.29
CA ALA A 261 -11.09 13.30 -7.78
C ALA A 261 -11.30 13.03 -9.29
N GLU A 262 -10.22 12.93 -10.06
CA GLU A 262 -10.27 12.49 -11.46
C GLU A 262 -10.58 10.99 -11.55
N PHE A 263 -10.15 10.15 -10.61
CA PHE A 263 -10.52 8.73 -10.62
C PHE A 263 -11.95 8.54 -10.13
N SER A 264 -12.33 9.24 -9.05
CA SER A 264 -13.68 9.22 -8.51
C SER A 264 -13.93 10.43 -7.62
N PRO A 265 -15.03 11.19 -7.78
CA PRO A 265 -15.39 12.24 -6.84
C PRO A 265 -15.70 11.68 -5.45
N TYR A 266 -16.03 10.39 -5.35
CA TYR A 266 -16.36 9.71 -4.10
C TYR A 266 -15.17 9.55 -3.14
N TYR A 267 -13.93 9.79 -3.56
CA TYR A 267 -12.80 9.85 -2.61
C TYR A 267 -12.99 10.95 -1.54
N PHE A 268 -13.75 11.99 -1.85
CA PHE A 268 -13.95 13.15 -0.97
C PHE A 268 -15.38 13.27 -0.49
N SER A 269 -15.53 13.76 0.74
CA SER A 269 -16.83 14.11 1.29
C SER A 269 -17.42 15.29 0.53
N THR A 270 -18.72 15.20 0.23
CA THR A 270 -19.50 16.30 -0.34
C THR A 270 -20.08 17.24 0.72
N THR A 271 -19.91 16.91 2.01
CA THR A 271 -20.56 17.61 3.12
C THR A 271 -19.58 18.18 4.14
N ARG A 272 -18.31 17.78 4.10
CA ARG A 272 -17.28 18.15 5.07
C ARG A 272 -15.99 18.57 4.35
N ALA A 273 -15.26 19.48 4.97
CA ALA A 273 -13.94 19.92 4.58
C ALA A 273 -13.08 20.06 5.85
N THR A 274 -11.78 19.99 5.69
CA THR A 274 -10.79 20.29 6.73
C THR A 274 -10.22 21.69 6.50
N ASP A 275 -9.37 22.16 7.40
CA ASP A 275 -8.64 23.42 7.21
C ASP A 275 -7.63 23.37 6.04
N TRP A 276 -7.32 22.16 5.53
CA TRP A 276 -6.31 21.92 4.49
C TRP A 276 -6.90 21.45 3.15
N GLY A 277 -8.19 21.14 3.08
CA GLY A 277 -8.81 20.71 1.82
C GLY A 277 -10.15 19.99 1.97
N ALA A 278 -10.58 19.33 0.90
CA ALA A 278 -11.76 18.47 0.97
C ALA A 278 -11.48 17.28 1.90
N ALA A 279 -12.40 16.98 2.81
CA ALA A 279 -12.26 15.86 3.73
C ALA A 279 -12.38 14.52 2.97
N ILE A 280 -11.69 13.49 3.44
CA ILE A 280 -11.81 12.14 2.88
C ILE A 280 -13.19 11.53 3.20
N ASN A 281 -13.75 10.79 2.25
CA ASN A 281 -15.05 10.13 2.41
C ASN A 281 -14.94 8.76 3.10
N PHE A 282 -15.04 8.73 4.43
CA PHE A 282 -15.02 7.48 5.18
C PHE A 282 -16.42 6.93 5.54
N ASP A 283 -17.48 7.74 5.47
CA ASP A 283 -18.82 7.39 5.93
C ASP A 283 -19.97 7.73 4.97
N GLY A 284 -19.67 8.36 3.83
CA GLY A 284 -20.65 8.76 2.83
C GLY A 284 -20.97 7.66 1.80
N ASP A 285 -21.64 8.07 0.74
CA ASP A 285 -21.95 7.19 -0.40
C ASP A 285 -20.65 6.67 -1.03
N GLN A 286 -20.65 5.39 -1.43
CA GLN A 286 -19.48 4.72 -2.03
C GLN A 286 -18.17 4.84 -1.21
N CYS A 287 -18.26 4.99 0.12
CA CYS A 287 -17.07 5.10 0.97
C CYS A 287 -16.26 3.79 1.09
N GLN A 288 -16.86 2.62 0.81
CA GLN A 288 -16.19 1.33 1.06
C GLN A 288 -14.88 1.14 0.25
N PRO A 289 -14.83 1.42 -1.07
CA PRO A 289 -13.57 1.43 -1.82
C PRO A 289 -12.58 2.50 -1.34
N VAL A 290 -13.07 3.63 -0.81
CA VAL A 290 -12.21 4.68 -0.22
C VAL A 290 -11.55 4.16 1.06
N ARG A 291 -12.32 3.56 1.96
CA ARG A 291 -11.79 2.89 3.16
C ARG A 291 -10.78 1.81 2.78
N GLU A 292 -11.10 0.97 1.80
CA GLU A 292 -10.19 -0.07 1.28
C GLU A 292 -8.88 0.53 0.75
N PHE A 293 -8.93 1.67 0.04
CA PHE A 293 -7.73 2.37 -0.44
C PHE A 293 -6.82 2.82 0.70
N PHE A 294 -7.37 3.46 1.74
CA PHE A 294 -6.56 3.90 2.90
C PHE A 294 -6.05 2.73 3.75
N LEU A 295 -6.83 1.66 3.91
CA LEU A 295 -6.37 0.44 4.59
C LEU A 295 -5.30 -0.31 3.77
N ALA A 296 -5.37 -0.26 2.44
CA ALA A 296 -4.30 -0.75 1.57
C ALA A 296 -3.02 0.07 1.71
N ASN A 297 -3.13 1.39 1.95
CA ASN A 297 -1.99 2.24 2.24
C ASN A 297 -1.31 1.85 3.57
N VAL A 298 -2.11 1.65 4.61
CA VAL A 298 -1.62 1.11 5.90
C VAL A 298 -0.90 -0.21 5.68
N ALA A 299 -1.53 -1.16 4.97
CA ALA A 299 -0.95 -2.45 4.69
C ALA A 299 0.37 -2.35 3.92
N CYS A 300 0.49 -1.42 2.97
CA CYS A 300 1.75 -1.15 2.29
C CYS A 300 2.86 -0.79 3.28
N TRP A 301 2.67 0.25 4.10
CA TRP A 301 3.74 0.74 4.96
C TRP A 301 4.23 -0.34 5.93
N ILE A 302 3.28 -1.10 6.49
CA ILE A 302 3.60 -2.15 7.47
C ILE A 302 4.25 -3.38 6.81
N SER A 303 3.75 -3.85 5.65
CA SER A 303 4.24 -5.09 5.03
C SER A 303 5.38 -4.91 4.03
N GLU A 304 5.41 -3.83 3.26
CA GLU A 304 6.42 -3.64 2.21
C GLU A 304 7.63 -2.81 2.65
N PHE A 305 7.44 -1.98 3.69
CA PHE A 305 8.49 -1.14 4.26
C PHE A 305 8.82 -1.49 5.71
N HIS A 306 8.18 -2.52 6.26
CA HIS A 306 8.39 -3.02 7.63
C HIS A 306 8.23 -1.95 8.72
N ILE A 307 7.45 -0.90 8.48
CA ILE A 307 7.17 0.13 9.49
C ILE A 307 6.50 -0.50 10.72
N ASP A 308 6.91 -0.10 11.93
CA ASP A 308 6.44 -0.64 13.22
C ASP A 308 5.10 -0.06 13.69
N GLY A 309 4.60 0.96 13.01
CA GLY A 309 3.33 1.58 13.34
C GLY A 309 3.23 2.98 12.79
N LEU A 310 2.20 3.70 13.18
CA LEU A 310 1.81 4.95 12.53
C LEU A 310 1.58 6.03 13.57
N ARG A 311 2.00 7.26 13.29
CA ARG A 311 1.45 8.46 13.93
C ARG A 311 0.42 9.03 12.96
N ILE A 312 -0.84 9.11 13.38
CA ILE A 312 -1.94 9.55 12.51
C ILE A 312 -2.19 11.03 12.76
N ASP A 313 -1.99 11.82 11.72
CA ASP A 313 -2.15 13.27 11.71
C ASP A 313 -3.62 13.71 11.84
N ALA A 314 -3.85 14.73 12.66
CA ALA A 314 -5.10 15.46 12.88
C ALA A 314 -6.34 14.55 12.92
N THR A 315 -6.35 13.60 13.85
CA THR A 315 -7.42 12.58 13.94
C THR A 315 -8.82 13.15 14.17
N GLN A 316 -8.92 14.39 14.66
CA GLN A 316 -10.18 15.15 14.75
C GLN A 316 -10.83 15.42 13.39
N ASP A 317 -10.05 15.46 12.31
CA ASP A 317 -10.50 15.72 10.95
C ASP A 317 -10.67 14.44 10.10
N LEU A 318 -10.48 13.26 10.71
CA LEU A 318 -10.92 11.99 10.12
C LEU A 318 -12.41 11.78 10.40
N TYR A 319 -13.26 12.50 9.66
CA TYR A 319 -14.70 12.45 9.84
C TYR A 319 -15.29 11.09 9.42
N ASP A 320 -15.78 10.32 10.39
CA ASP A 320 -16.44 9.03 10.14
C ASP A 320 -17.53 8.75 11.16
N SER A 321 -18.78 8.70 10.70
CA SER A 321 -19.96 8.37 11.50
C SER A 321 -20.43 6.92 11.37
N SER A 322 -19.65 6.06 10.70
CA SER A 322 -19.91 4.63 10.61
C SER A 322 -19.96 3.98 12.00
N GLU A 323 -20.70 2.88 12.13
CA GLU A 323 -20.75 2.09 13.38
C GLU A 323 -19.35 1.72 13.87
N ARG A 324 -18.47 1.38 12.91
CA ARG A 324 -17.06 1.13 13.14
C ARG A 324 -16.22 2.21 12.47
N HIS A 325 -15.56 3.01 13.31
CA HIS A 325 -14.74 4.14 12.87
C HIS A 325 -13.47 3.68 12.15
N ILE A 326 -13.02 4.42 11.14
CA ILE A 326 -11.86 4.12 10.30
C ILE A 326 -10.57 3.99 11.13
N LEU A 327 -10.42 4.78 12.20
CA LEU A 327 -9.30 4.66 13.13
C LEU A 327 -9.22 3.27 13.81
N ALA A 328 -10.36 2.65 14.12
CA ALA A 328 -10.38 1.29 14.65
C ALA A 328 -9.96 0.27 13.57
N ASP A 329 -10.41 0.47 12.32
CA ASP A 329 -9.99 -0.36 11.19
C ASP A 329 -8.50 -0.21 10.88
N ILE A 330 -7.94 1.00 10.96
CA ILE A 330 -6.50 1.26 10.79
C ILE A 330 -5.69 0.53 11.86
N GLY A 331 -6.07 0.65 13.14
CA GLY A 331 -5.38 -0.04 14.22
C GLY A 331 -5.37 -1.56 14.03
N ASP A 332 -6.49 -2.15 13.62
CA ASP A 332 -6.59 -3.58 13.38
C ASP A 332 -5.84 -4.01 12.11
N ALA A 333 -5.86 -3.21 11.05
CA ALA A 333 -5.09 -3.45 9.84
C ALA A 333 -3.58 -3.47 10.13
N VAL A 334 -3.07 -2.51 10.93
CA VAL A 334 -1.67 -2.48 11.36
C VAL A 334 -1.31 -3.79 12.07
N ARG A 335 -2.09 -4.18 13.09
CA ARG A 335 -1.83 -5.39 13.89
C ARG A 335 -1.94 -6.67 13.08
N GLN A 336 -2.91 -6.76 12.18
CA GLN A 336 -3.11 -7.91 11.31
C GLN A 336 -1.94 -8.07 10.32
N VAL A 337 -1.54 -6.99 9.66
CA VAL A 337 -0.49 -7.01 8.64
C VAL A 337 0.90 -7.21 9.26
N ALA A 338 1.13 -6.73 10.48
CA ALA A 338 2.38 -6.94 11.20
C ALA A 338 2.66 -8.41 11.55
N GLY A 339 1.68 -9.31 11.44
CA GLY A 339 1.91 -10.76 11.45
C GLY A 339 2.49 -11.30 12.77
N GLY A 340 2.22 -10.62 13.89
CA GLY A 340 2.73 -10.99 15.22
C GLY A 340 3.92 -10.16 15.72
N ARG A 341 4.50 -9.29 14.89
CA ARG A 341 5.40 -8.23 15.35
C ARG A 341 4.61 -7.23 16.20
N ARG A 342 5.20 -6.75 17.29
CA ARG A 342 4.60 -5.66 18.09
C ARG A 342 4.51 -4.40 17.25
N THR A 343 3.48 -3.59 17.47
CA THR A 343 3.26 -2.35 16.72
C THR A 343 2.95 -1.20 17.66
N TYR A 344 3.08 0.03 17.16
CA TYR A 344 2.77 1.23 17.94
C TYR A 344 2.06 2.30 17.09
N VAL A 345 0.76 2.49 17.35
CA VAL A 345 -0.11 3.43 16.64
C VAL A 345 -0.50 4.59 17.56
N VAL A 346 -0.13 5.79 17.15
CA VAL A 346 -0.27 7.04 17.91
C VAL A 346 -1.26 7.94 17.18
N ALA A 347 -2.18 8.58 17.91
CA ALA A 347 -3.04 9.63 17.37
C ALA A 347 -2.51 11.01 17.75
N GLU A 348 -2.45 11.94 16.80
CA GLU A 348 -2.50 13.36 17.12
C GLU A 348 -3.97 13.80 17.22
N ASN A 349 -4.35 14.38 18.36
CA ASN A 349 -5.72 14.84 18.58
C ASN A 349 -5.78 16.06 19.52
N GLU A 350 -6.00 17.24 18.96
CA GLU A 350 -6.11 18.49 19.74
C GLU A 350 -7.24 18.41 20.80
N PRO A 351 -8.45 17.86 20.53
CA PRO A 351 -9.48 17.70 21.55
C PRO A 351 -9.16 16.72 22.70
N GLN A 352 -8.06 15.97 22.63
CA GLN A 352 -7.63 14.99 23.63
C GLN A 352 -8.69 13.92 23.95
N HIS A 353 -9.39 13.43 22.93
CA HIS A 353 -10.45 12.44 23.09
C HIS A 353 -9.90 11.06 23.55
N ALA A 354 -10.07 10.73 24.83
CA ALA A 354 -9.66 9.44 25.40
C ALA A 354 -10.23 8.21 24.66
N LYS A 355 -11.35 8.36 23.94
CA LYS A 355 -11.96 7.31 23.10
C LYS A 355 -10.97 6.73 22.07
N LEU A 356 -9.98 7.51 21.61
CA LEU A 356 -8.95 7.07 20.66
C LEU A 356 -8.16 5.85 21.19
N VAL A 357 -7.85 5.82 22.49
CA VAL A 357 -7.06 4.74 23.14
C VAL A 357 -7.91 3.76 23.93
N THR A 358 -9.17 4.10 24.21
CA THR A 358 -10.10 3.14 24.82
C THR A 358 -10.22 1.90 23.92
N PRO A 359 -10.18 0.67 24.47
CA PRO A 359 -10.32 -0.54 23.66
C PRO A 359 -11.64 -0.58 22.89
N VAL A 360 -11.65 -1.26 21.74
CA VAL A 360 -12.82 -1.34 20.84
C VAL A 360 -14.01 -2.00 21.56
N GLU A 361 -13.78 -3.03 22.35
CA GLU A 361 -14.82 -3.71 23.14
C GLU A 361 -15.43 -2.81 24.24
N HIS A 362 -14.78 -1.70 24.56
CA HIS A 362 -15.26 -0.66 25.48
C HIS A 362 -15.77 0.59 24.74
N GLY A 363 -15.99 0.50 23.42
CA GLY A 363 -16.54 1.57 22.60
C GLY A 363 -15.53 2.62 22.16
N GLY A 364 -14.22 2.35 22.26
CA GLY A 364 -13.16 3.19 21.73
C GLY A 364 -12.61 2.74 20.37
N TYR A 365 -11.44 3.24 19.99
CA TYR A 365 -10.77 2.90 18.73
C TYR A 365 -9.53 2.02 18.90
N GLY A 366 -9.08 1.78 20.14
CA GLY A 366 -8.00 0.83 20.44
C GLY A 366 -6.64 1.19 19.83
N LEU A 367 -6.33 2.48 19.71
CA LEU A 367 -4.98 2.96 19.39
C LEU A 367 -4.09 2.89 20.65
N ASP A 368 -2.77 2.93 20.48
CA ASP A 368 -1.82 2.66 21.56
C ASP A 368 -1.54 3.92 22.40
N SER A 369 -1.56 5.11 21.80
CA SER A 369 -1.39 6.38 22.53
C SER A 369 -1.95 7.61 21.80
N ILE A 370 -1.94 8.75 22.48
CA ILE A 370 -2.32 10.08 21.95
C ILE A 370 -1.22 11.09 22.30
N PHE A 371 -0.92 12.00 21.39
CA PHE A 371 -0.09 13.18 21.69
C PHE A 371 -0.80 14.09 22.69
N ASN A 372 -0.23 14.20 23.89
CA ASN A 372 -0.75 15.06 24.96
C ASN A 372 -0.14 16.47 24.86
N GLU A 373 -0.80 17.34 24.11
CA GLU A 373 -0.37 18.72 23.91
C GLU A 373 -0.56 19.60 25.14
N ASP A 374 -1.51 19.27 26.02
CA ASP A 374 -1.75 19.99 27.27
C ASP A 374 -0.51 20.01 28.15
N PHE A 375 0.25 18.90 28.19
CA PHE A 375 1.52 18.85 28.90
C PHE A 375 2.54 19.84 28.29
N HIS A 376 2.72 19.80 26.96
CA HIS A 376 3.61 20.72 26.25
C HIS A 376 3.23 22.18 26.50
N HIS A 377 1.96 22.55 26.28
CA HIS A 377 1.47 23.92 26.45
C HIS A 377 1.64 24.40 27.90
N THR A 378 1.27 23.57 28.88
CA THR A 378 1.42 23.92 30.30
C THR A 378 2.88 24.10 30.68
N ALA A 379 3.77 23.23 30.20
CA ALA A 379 5.20 23.34 30.46
C ALA A 379 5.79 24.60 29.83
N MET A 380 5.44 24.91 28.58
CA MET A 380 5.91 26.11 27.88
C MET A 380 5.44 27.39 28.57
N VAL A 381 4.15 27.49 28.91
CA VAL A 381 3.61 28.64 29.65
C VAL A 381 4.26 28.79 31.02
N ARG A 382 4.62 27.68 31.68
CA ARG A 382 5.29 27.72 32.98
C ARG A 382 6.73 28.27 32.89
N LEU A 383 7.39 28.08 31.76
CA LEU A 383 8.78 28.50 31.50
C LEU A 383 8.88 29.95 30.99
N THR A 384 7.79 30.52 30.47
CA THR A 384 7.66 31.94 30.09
C THR A 384 7.16 32.79 31.25
#